data_AF-Q8RF82-F1
#
_entry.id   AF-Q8RF82-F1
#
_cell.length_a   1.000
_cell.length_b   1.000
_cell.length_c   1.000
_cell.angle_alpha   90.00
_cell.angle_beta   90.00
_cell.angle_gamma   90.00
#
_symmetry.space_group_name_H-M   'P 1'
#
loop_
_entity.id
_entity.type
_entity.pdbx_description
1 polymer ?
#
loop_
_entity_poly.entity_id
_entity_poly.type
_entity_poly.pdbx_seq_one_letter_code
_entity_poly.pdbx_strand_id
1 'polypeptide(L)'
;MVKNKNWNVDFNKGIIAFGDDEYPLQFLGSEANSSNTWLWAWENINGFDDKIISLARSIKEKGEKLNLEPLINAEIDITDELNGHNLSIVACGLADENYCYYRGPHSGGAIFVAFNGVDEKVFSFVDARKFIDITMRSIQQFSLNHKLFIESFLDWNKNKYKWQGNIIIADFGKDGELRIEFEKIKDNFRIKNISLNS
;
A
#
# COMPACT_ATOMS: atom_id res chain seq x y z
N MET A 1 0.35 0.35 -16.79
CA MET A 1 1.75 0.57 -16.38
C MET A 1 2.46 -0.78 -16.44
N VAL A 2 3.57 -0.84 -17.17
CA VAL A 2 4.52 -1.96 -17.35
C VAL A 2 4.01 -3.35 -17.79
N LYS A 3 2.70 -3.57 -17.96
CA LYS A 3 2.14 -4.84 -18.47
C LYS A 3 2.82 -5.25 -19.79
N ASN A 4 3.35 -6.47 -19.84
CA ASN A 4 4.06 -7.08 -20.98
C ASN A 4 5.43 -6.45 -21.32
N LYS A 5 6.03 -5.63 -20.44
CA LYS A 5 7.43 -5.23 -20.59
C LYS A 5 8.33 -6.20 -19.83
N ASN A 6 9.50 -6.51 -20.41
CA ASN A 6 10.56 -7.19 -19.67
C ASN A 6 11.01 -6.29 -18.52
N TRP A 7 11.24 -6.88 -17.36
CA TRP A 7 11.77 -6.17 -16.20
C TRP A 7 13.20 -6.61 -15.92
N ASN A 8 14.02 -5.70 -15.40
CA ASN A 8 15.36 -6.01 -14.92
C ASN A 8 15.69 -5.14 -13.71
N VAL A 9 16.46 -5.68 -12.76
CA VAL A 9 16.96 -4.93 -11.60
C VAL A 9 18.47 -4.87 -11.66
N ASP A 10 19.03 -3.69 -11.46
CA ASP A 10 20.46 -3.47 -11.27
C ASP A 10 20.67 -2.84 -9.89
N PHE A 11 20.97 -3.68 -8.89
CA PHE A 11 21.19 -3.25 -7.51
C PHE A 11 22.44 -2.37 -7.36
N ASN A 12 23.44 -2.53 -8.23
CA ASN A 12 24.66 -1.71 -8.17
C ASN A 12 24.37 -0.29 -8.64
N LYS A 13 23.54 -0.15 -9.69
CA LYS A 13 23.10 1.16 -10.18
C LYS A 13 21.94 1.74 -9.37
N GLY A 14 21.22 0.93 -8.61
CA GLY A 14 20.05 1.38 -7.85
C GLY A 14 18.83 1.62 -8.73
N ILE A 15 18.63 0.81 -9.79
CA ILE A 15 17.52 0.99 -10.74
C ILE A 15 16.70 -0.28 -10.98
N ILE A 16 15.42 -0.09 -11.28
CA ILE A 16 14.56 -1.07 -11.95
C ILE A 16 14.19 -0.56 -13.34
N ALA A 17 14.32 -1.42 -14.35
CA ALA A 17 13.96 -1.14 -15.73
C ALA A 17 12.71 -1.91 -16.16
N PHE A 18 11.87 -1.27 -16.97
CA PHE A 18 10.73 -1.87 -17.66
C PHE A 18 10.77 -1.53 -19.15
N GLY A 19 11.35 -2.42 -19.96
CA GLY A 19 11.76 -2.07 -21.32
C GLY A 19 12.83 -0.97 -21.26
N ASP A 20 12.60 0.13 -21.96
CA ASP A 20 13.52 1.28 -21.99
C ASP A 20 13.30 2.29 -20.85
N ASP A 21 12.26 2.10 -20.02
CA ASP A 21 11.98 3.00 -18.90
C ASP A 21 12.79 2.55 -17.66
N GLU A 22 13.57 3.45 -17.07
CA GLU A 22 14.33 3.19 -15.84
C GLU A 22 13.82 4.05 -14.68
N TYR A 23 13.75 3.47 -13.49
CA TYR A 23 13.29 4.14 -12.27
C TYR A 23 14.26 3.88 -11.11
N PRO A 24 14.44 4.84 -10.18
CA PRO A 24 15.15 4.61 -8.94
C PRO A 24 14.51 3.47 -8.14
N LEU A 25 15.34 2.59 -7.60
CA LEU A 25 14.93 1.40 -6.87
C LEU A 25 15.18 1.58 -5.38
N GLN A 26 14.26 1.06 -4.57
CA GLN A 26 14.45 0.72 -3.17
C GLN A 26 14.14 -0.76 -2.98
N PHE A 27 15.12 -1.55 -2.55
CA PHE A 27 14.91 -2.95 -2.21
C PHE A 27 14.16 -3.05 -0.88
N LEU A 28 13.00 -3.73 -0.89
CA LEU A 28 12.14 -3.89 0.28
C LEU A 28 12.45 -5.20 1.00
N GLY A 29 12.64 -6.27 0.26
CA GLY A 29 12.89 -7.60 0.81
C GLY A 29 12.65 -8.70 -0.21
N SER A 30 12.72 -9.94 0.25
CA SER A 30 12.56 -11.12 -0.61
C SER A 30 11.76 -12.23 0.07
N GLU A 31 10.96 -12.93 -0.73
CA GLU A 31 10.34 -14.19 -0.36
C GLU A 31 11.25 -15.35 -0.74
N ALA A 32 11.35 -16.36 0.13
CA ALA A 32 12.06 -17.61 -0.13
C ALA A 32 11.09 -18.80 -0.14
N ASN A 33 11.03 -19.53 -1.26
CA ASN A 33 10.11 -20.67 -1.42
C ASN A 33 10.47 -21.85 -0.50
N SER A 34 11.76 -22.06 -0.22
CA SER A 34 12.24 -23.21 0.56
C SER A 34 11.87 -23.14 2.04
N SER A 35 11.89 -21.93 2.61
CA SER A 35 11.54 -21.68 4.01
C SER A 35 10.11 -21.16 4.16
N ASN A 36 9.47 -20.72 3.08
CA ASN A 36 8.20 -20.00 3.11
C ASN A 36 8.27 -18.75 4.00
N THR A 37 9.37 -18.00 3.90
CA THR A 37 9.61 -16.80 4.70
C THR A 37 9.86 -15.56 3.83
N TRP A 38 9.51 -14.40 4.38
CA TRP A 38 9.89 -13.08 3.91
C TRP A 38 11.08 -12.60 4.73
N LEU A 39 12.09 -12.03 4.08
CA LEU A 39 13.22 -11.35 4.71
C LEU A 39 13.25 -9.87 4.28
N TRP A 40 13.24 -8.97 5.25
CA TRP A 40 13.38 -7.54 4.99
C TRP A 40 14.79 -7.16 4.53
N ALA A 41 14.86 -6.24 3.58
CA ALA A 41 16.12 -5.76 3.01
C ALA A 41 17.03 -5.03 4.01
N TRP A 42 16.46 -4.45 5.08
CA TRP A 42 17.25 -3.75 6.09
C TRP A 42 18.17 -4.68 6.90
N GLU A 43 17.90 -6.00 6.94
CA GLU A 43 18.81 -7.00 7.52
C GLU A 43 20.13 -7.05 6.73
N ASN A 44 20.07 -6.73 5.44
CA ASN A 44 21.20 -6.49 4.55
C ASN A 44 22.28 -7.60 4.53
N ILE A 45 21.87 -8.87 4.59
CA ILE A 45 22.78 -10.03 4.56
C ILE A 45 23.75 -10.04 3.36
N ASN A 46 23.41 -9.36 2.27
CA ASN A 46 24.19 -9.29 1.03
C ASN A 46 25.06 -8.03 0.91
N GLY A 47 25.04 -7.13 1.89
CA GLY A 47 25.86 -5.91 1.89
C GLY A 47 25.51 -4.91 0.78
N PHE A 48 24.23 -4.75 0.47
CA PHE A 48 23.74 -3.73 -0.46
C PHE A 48 24.06 -2.32 0.03
N ASP A 49 24.23 -1.39 -0.92
CA ASP A 49 24.41 0.04 -0.63
C ASP A 49 23.19 0.58 0.14
N ASP A 50 23.46 1.29 1.22
CA ASP A 50 22.46 1.94 2.07
C ASP A 50 21.45 2.78 1.29
N LYS A 51 21.87 3.37 0.17
CA LYS A 51 21.01 4.17 -0.72
C LYS A 51 19.85 3.38 -1.30
N ILE A 52 20.02 2.08 -1.53
CA ILE A 52 18.97 1.23 -2.13
C ILE A 52 18.14 0.48 -1.08
N ILE A 53 18.48 0.56 0.20
CA ILE A 53 17.70 -0.07 1.30
C ILE A 53 17.17 0.96 2.30
N SER A 54 17.30 2.26 1.99
CA SER A 54 16.94 3.35 2.88
C SER A 54 15.45 3.34 3.24
N LEU A 55 14.58 3.02 2.27
CA LEU A 55 13.15 2.87 2.53
C LEU A 55 12.86 1.74 3.51
N ALA A 56 13.45 0.55 3.33
CA ALA A 56 13.25 -0.57 4.25
C ALA A 56 13.63 -0.22 5.69
N ARG A 57 14.73 0.52 5.89
CA ARG A 57 15.14 1.02 7.22
C ARG A 57 14.17 2.04 7.78
N SER A 58 13.72 3.01 6.98
CA SER A 58 12.68 3.97 7.39
C SER A 58 11.39 3.25 7.79
N ILE A 59 11.01 2.17 7.10
CA ILE A 59 9.83 1.38 7.46
C ILE A 59 10.03 0.65 8.78
N LYS A 60 11.22 0.11 9.05
CA LYS A 60 11.54 -0.45 10.37
C LYS A 60 11.37 0.58 11.49
N GLU A 61 11.93 1.78 11.32
CA GLU A 61 11.79 2.86 12.32
C GLU A 61 10.33 3.27 12.55
N LYS A 62 9.53 3.34 11.48
CA LYS A 62 8.08 3.59 11.58
C LYS A 62 7.37 2.42 12.27
N GLY A 63 7.75 1.18 11.96
CA GLY A 63 7.28 -0.03 12.62
C GLY A 63 7.52 -0.01 14.13
N GLU A 64 8.73 0.34 14.55
CA GLU A 64 9.12 0.47 15.96
C GLU A 64 8.27 1.52 16.69
N LYS A 65 8.06 2.69 16.09
CA LYS A 65 7.22 3.76 16.65
C LYS A 65 5.75 3.35 16.81
N LEU A 66 5.26 2.51 15.88
CA LEU A 66 3.89 2.02 15.87
C LEU A 66 3.72 0.70 16.65
N ASN A 67 4.82 0.10 17.13
CA ASN A 67 4.85 -1.22 17.74
C ASN A 67 4.21 -2.31 16.86
N LEU A 68 4.56 -2.31 15.56
CA LEU A 68 4.07 -3.26 14.57
C LEU A 68 5.11 -4.32 14.26
N GLU A 69 5.01 -5.46 14.95
CA GLU A 69 5.95 -6.59 14.84
C GLU A 69 6.30 -7.01 13.39
N PRO A 70 5.35 -7.11 12.43
CA PRO A 70 5.70 -7.49 11.05
C PRO A 70 6.60 -6.49 10.30
N LEU A 71 6.81 -5.30 10.83
CA LEU A 71 7.71 -4.29 10.26
C LEU A 71 9.05 -4.22 11.01
N ILE A 72 9.18 -4.90 12.16
CA ILE A 72 10.35 -4.86 13.05
C ILE A 72 11.15 -6.16 12.96
N ASN A 73 10.46 -7.30 12.81
CA ASN A 73 11.12 -8.61 12.69
C ASN A 73 11.72 -8.78 11.30
N ALA A 74 13.01 -9.15 11.26
CA ALA A 74 13.77 -9.28 10.00
C ALA A 74 13.14 -10.33 9.08
N GLU A 75 12.86 -11.50 9.66
CA GLU A 75 12.30 -12.65 8.96
C GLU A 75 10.91 -12.97 9.50
N ILE A 76 9.98 -13.28 8.59
CA ILE A 76 8.57 -13.48 8.88
C ILE A 76 8.06 -14.70 8.10
N ASP A 77 7.32 -15.57 8.79
CA ASP A 77 6.61 -16.67 8.13
C ASP A 77 5.51 -16.14 7.22
N ILE A 78 5.51 -16.59 5.97
CA ILE A 78 4.53 -16.16 4.98
C ILE A 78 3.18 -16.82 5.26
N THR A 79 2.14 -16.00 5.31
CA THR A 79 0.73 -16.40 5.38
C THR A 79 -0.09 -15.64 4.33
N ASP A 80 -1.38 -15.96 4.21
CA ASP A 80 -2.30 -15.23 3.32
C ASP A 80 -2.39 -13.73 3.67
N GLU A 81 -2.21 -13.39 4.94
CA GLU A 81 -2.27 -12.00 5.44
C GLU A 81 -0.89 -11.33 5.49
N LEU A 82 0.16 -12.08 5.83
CA LEU A 82 1.53 -11.58 5.94
C LEU A 82 2.39 -12.19 4.83
N ASN A 83 2.56 -11.46 3.73
CA ASN A 83 3.35 -11.85 2.58
C ASN A 83 4.01 -10.63 1.93
N GLY A 84 4.90 -10.86 0.96
CA GLY A 84 5.66 -9.79 0.34
C GLY A 84 4.80 -8.74 -0.36
N HIS A 85 3.63 -9.11 -0.88
CA HIS A 85 2.69 -8.15 -1.46
C HIS A 85 2.13 -7.18 -0.41
N ASN A 86 1.58 -7.71 0.68
CA ASN A 86 0.97 -6.90 1.71
C ASN A 86 2.02 -6.04 2.44
N LEU A 87 3.18 -6.62 2.75
CA LEU A 87 4.29 -5.88 3.38
C LEU A 87 4.80 -4.76 2.46
N SER A 88 4.89 -5.00 1.15
CA SER A 88 5.31 -3.97 0.18
C SER A 88 4.26 -2.87 0.01
N ILE A 89 2.96 -3.21 0.03
CA ILE A 89 1.87 -2.23 0.00
C ILE A 89 1.93 -1.35 1.25
N VAL A 90 2.07 -1.94 2.43
CA VAL A 90 2.20 -1.21 3.69
C VAL A 90 3.45 -0.33 3.69
N ALA A 91 4.59 -0.85 3.23
CA ALA A 91 5.83 -0.08 3.10
C ALA A 91 5.63 1.15 2.19
N CYS A 92 5.02 0.99 1.02
CA CYS A 92 4.76 2.12 0.12
C CYS A 92 3.73 3.10 0.71
N GLY A 93 2.71 2.60 1.43
CA GLY A 93 1.69 3.43 2.05
C GLY A 93 2.18 4.22 3.27
N LEU A 94 3.20 3.71 3.97
CA LEU A 94 3.86 4.38 5.09
C LEU A 94 5.03 5.27 4.66
N ALA A 95 5.45 5.22 3.39
CA ALA A 95 6.54 6.04 2.88
C ALA A 95 6.17 7.54 2.87
N ASP A 96 7.17 8.41 2.96
CA ASP A 96 6.96 9.87 2.89
C ASP A 96 6.82 10.36 1.43
N GLU A 97 7.19 9.52 0.47
CA GLU A 97 7.06 9.76 -0.97
C GLU A 97 6.12 8.72 -1.60
N ASN A 98 5.62 9.04 -2.79
CA ASN A 98 4.77 8.13 -3.55
C ASN A 98 5.61 7.04 -4.23
N TYR A 99 5.52 5.83 -3.70
CA TYR A 99 6.15 4.64 -4.27
C TYR A 99 5.11 3.72 -4.93
N CYS A 100 5.52 3.11 -6.04
CA CYS A 100 4.96 1.86 -6.52
C CYS A 100 5.84 0.71 -6.04
N TYR A 101 5.29 -0.51 -5.97
CA TYR A 101 6.11 -1.71 -5.78
C TYR A 101 6.01 -2.67 -6.96
N TYR A 102 7.04 -3.49 -7.12
CA TYR A 102 7.08 -4.57 -8.09
C TYR A 102 7.59 -5.86 -7.46
N ARG A 103 6.96 -6.98 -7.82
CA ARG A 103 7.41 -8.33 -7.48
C ARG A 103 8.20 -8.90 -8.66
N GLY A 104 9.49 -9.13 -8.46
CA GLY A 104 10.39 -9.78 -9.40
C GLY A 104 10.55 -11.27 -9.08
N PRO A 105 9.76 -12.18 -9.69
CA PRO A 105 9.86 -13.61 -9.42
C PRO A 105 11.15 -14.22 -9.96
N HIS A 106 11.69 -15.22 -9.26
CA HIS A 106 12.79 -16.08 -9.72
C HIS A 106 12.56 -17.52 -9.23
N SER A 107 13.46 -18.44 -9.57
CA SER A 107 13.31 -19.87 -9.26
C SER A 107 13.22 -20.20 -7.77
N GLY A 108 13.86 -19.39 -6.92
CA GLY A 108 13.92 -19.58 -5.47
C GLY A 108 12.87 -18.81 -4.67
N GLY A 109 12.06 -17.95 -5.31
CA GLY A 109 11.15 -17.05 -4.62
C GLY A 109 10.88 -15.77 -5.41
N ALA A 110 10.92 -14.63 -4.75
CA ALA A 110 10.79 -13.34 -5.41
C ALA A 110 11.50 -12.22 -4.64
N ILE A 111 12.03 -11.25 -5.37
CA ILE A 111 12.42 -9.96 -4.81
C ILE A 111 11.27 -8.98 -4.90
N PHE A 112 11.22 -8.05 -3.95
CA PHE A 112 10.27 -6.96 -3.94
C PHE A 112 11.01 -5.64 -3.84
N VAL A 113 10.66 -4.74 -4.76
CA VAL A 113 11.29 -3.44 -4.89
C VAL A 113 10.23 -2.36 -4.94
N ALA A 114 10.48 -1.25 -4.29
CA ALA A 114 9.75 -0.01 -4.47
C ALA A 114 10.47 0.85 -5.52
N PHE A 115 9.72 1.65 -6.26
CA PHE A 115 10.26 2.63 -7.19
C PHE A 115 9.34 3.84 -7.29
N ASN A 116 9.95 5.01 -7.51
CA ASN A 116 9.26 6.28 -7.67
C ASN A 116 9.55 6.85 -9.08
N GLY A 117 9.15 8.10 -9.35
CA GLY A 117 9.40 8.75 -10.64
C GLY A 117 8.44 8.35 -11.76
N VAL A 118 7.37 7.63 -11.44
CA VAL A 118 6.24 7.40 -12.36
C VAL A 118 5.38 8.66 -12.50
N ASP A 119 4.59 8.76 -13.57
CA ASP A 119 3.67 9.89 -13.80
C ASP A 119 2.75 10.11 -12.57
N GLU A 120 2.69 11.34 -12.04
CA GLU A 120 1.91 11.66 -10.83
C GLU A 120 0.42 11.27 -10.95
N LYS A 121 -0.10 11.12 -12.18
CA LYS A 121 -1.45 10.60 -12.44
C LYS A 121 -1.71 9.22 -11.83
N VAL A 122 -0.66 8.42 -11.58
CA VAL A 122 -0.76 7.15 -10.86
C VAL A 122 -1.40 7.34 -9.47
N PHE A 123 -1.07 8.45 -8.81
CA PHE A 123 -1.45 8.76 -7.44
C PHE A 123 -2.56 9.82 -7.36
N SER A 124 -3.23 10.09 -8.48
CA SER A 124 -4.32 11.06 -8.51
C SER A 124 -5.50 10.63 -7.67
N PHE A 125 -6.13 11.63 -7.03
CA PHE A 125 -7.39 11.46 -6.32
C PHE A 125 -8.48 10.92 -7.26
N VAL A 126 -9.41 10.18 -6.69
CA VAL A 126 -10.54 9.58 -7.37
C VAL A 126 -11.80 10.43 -7.22
N ASP A 127 -12.63 10.40 -8.26
CA ASP A 127 -13.96 11.03 -8.25
C ASP A 127 -14.93 10.26 -7.32
N ALA A 128 -16.08 10.87 -7.01
CA ALA A 128 -17.03 10.27 -6.05
C ALA A 128 -17.49 8.88 -6.49
N ARG A 129 -17.73 8.68 -7.79
CA ARG A 129 -18.17 7.38 -8.33
C ARG A 129 -17.11 6.31 -8.14
N LYS A 130 -15.85 6.62 -8.47
CA LYS A 130 -14.74 5.69 -8.32
C LYS A 130 -14.44 5.40 -6.86
N PHE A 131 -14.60 6.39 -5.97
CA PHE A 131 -14.51 6.19 -4.52
C PHE A 131 -15.55 5.16 -4.03
N ILE A 132 -16.81 5.30 -4.44
CA ILE A 132 -17.88 4.35 -4.12
C ILE A 132 -17.55 2.96 -4.67
N ASP A 133 -17.12 2.85 -5.92
CA ASP A 133 -16.79 1.56 -6.56
C ASP A 133 -15.63 0.83 -5.86
N ILE A 134 -14.60 1.56 -5.42
CA ILE A 134 -13.50 0.99 -4.64
C ILE A 134 -14.02 0.57 -3.28
N THR A 135 -14.79 1.42 -2.61
CA THR A 135 -15.36 1.14 -1.29
C THR A 135 -16.17 -0.15 -1.30
N MET A 136 -17.11 -0.28 -2.23
CA MET A 136 -18.01 -1.43 -2.31
C MET A 136 -17.26 -2.72 -2.63
N ARG A 137 -16.28 -2.69 -3.54
CA ARG A 137 -15.46 -3.87 -3.84
C ARG A 137 -14.62 -4.28 -2.65
N SER A 138 -14.03 -3.33 -1.93
CA SER A 138 -13.18 -3.61 -0.78
C SER A 138 -13.96 -4.28 0.36
N ILE A 139 -15.13 -3.74 0.74
CA ILE A 139 -15.94 -4.32 1.82
C ILE A 139 -16.60 -5.66 1.46
N GLN A 140 -16.69 -5.98 0.17
CA GLN A 140 -17.18 -7.29 -0.31
C GLN A 140 -16.08 -8.35 -0.31
N GLN A 141 -14.84 -7.94 -0.59
CA GLN A 141 -13.71 -8.86 -0.74
C GLN A 141 -12.95 -9.09 0.57
N PHE A 142 -12.96 -8.09 1.47
CA PHE A 142 -12.14 -8.10 2.67
C PHE A 142 -12.97 -7.85 3.92
N SER A 143 -12.60 -8.53 5.00
CA SER A 143 -13.13 -8.23 6.34
C SER A 143 -12.42 -7.00 6.89
N LEU A 144 -13.05 -5.83 6.74
CA LEU A 144 -12.47 -4.54 7.11
C LEU A 144 -13.21 -3.94 8.31
N ASN A 145 -12.52 -3.08 9.06
CA ASN A 145 -13.20 -2.06 9.85
C ASN A 145 -13.65 -0.95 8.91
N HIS A 146 -14.95 -0.89 8.57
CA HIS A 146 -15.43 0.02 7.54
C HIS A 146 -15.21 1.48 7.92
N LYS A 147 -15.31 1.82 9.21
CA LYS A 147 -15.07 3.17 9.69
C LYS A 147 -13.63 3.59 9.41
N LEU A 148 -12.67 2.79 9.90
CA LEU A 148 -11.25 3.07 9.72
C LEU A 148 -10.89 3.14 8.23
N PHE A 149 -11.42 2.22 7.42
CA PHE A 149 -11.20 2.19 5.98
C PHE A 149 -11.71 3.47 5.29
N ILE A 150 -12.94 3.89 5.57
CA ILE A 150 -13.51 5.10 4.96
C ILE A 150 -12.74 6.36 5.38
N GLU A 151 -12.44 6.52 6.67
CA GLU A 151 -11.66 7.67 7.15
C GLU A 151 -10.29 7.73 6.47
N SER A 152 -9.58 6.60 6.43
CA SER A 152 -8.26 6.51 5.80
C SER A 152 -8.33 6.77 4.29
N PHE A 153 -9.37 6.28 3.61
CA PHE A 153 -9.51 6.47 2.16
C PHE A 153 -9.89 7.91 1.81
N LEU A 154 -10.72 8.57 2.62
CA LEU A 154 -11.00 10.01 2.49
C LEU A 154 -9.75 10.87 2.73
N ASP A 155 -8.93 10.52 3.72
CA ASP A 155 -7.68 11.21 4.04
C ASP A 155 -6.63 11.04 2.92
N TRP A 156 -6.55 9.85 2.33
CA TRP A 156 -5.74 9.61 1.13
C TRP A 156 -6.24 10.44 -0.05
N ASN A 157 -7.56 10.46 -0.27
CA ASN A 157 -8.21 11.18 -1.37
C ASN A 157 -8.32 12.70 -1.15
N LYS A 158 -7.83 13.20 0.00
CA LYS A 158 -7.84 14.61 0.44
C LYS A 158 -9.22 15.24 0.50
N ASN A 159 -10.26 14.45 0.74
CA ASN A 159 -11.60 14.98 0.97
C ASN A 159 -11.72 15.53 2.39
N LYS A 160 -12.34 16.70 2.52
CA LYS A 160 -12.82 17.18 3.83
C LYS A 160 -14.09 16.41 4.18
N TYR A 161 -14.21 16.00 5.44
CA TYR A 161 -15.42 15.34 5.92
C TYR A 161 -15.73 15.70 7.38
N LYS A 162 -16.96 15.42 7.77
CA LYS A 162 -17.44 15.58 9.15
C LYS A 162 -18.36 14.42 9.53
N TRP A 163 -18.37 14.12 10.83
CA TRP A 163 -19.33 13.21 11.43
C TRP A 163 -20.62 13.95 11.83
N GLN A 164 -21.77 13.33 11.58
CA GLN A 164 -23.08 13.72 12.08
C GLN A 164 -23.81 12.47 12.58
N GLY A 165 -23.72 12.20 13.88
CA GLY A 165 -24.20 10.93 14.44
C GLY A 165 -23.44 9.75 13.82
N ASN A 166 -24.15 8.82 13.20
CA ASN A 166 -23.56 7.66 12.51
C ASN A 166 -23.32 7.89 11.01
N ILE A 167 -23.22 9.15 10.57
CA ILE A 167 -23.06 9.50 9.15
C ILE A 167 -21.76 10.28 8.97
N ILE A 168 -20.95 9.88 7.99
CA ILE A 168 -19.90 10.72 7.43
C ILE A 168 -20.50 11.50 6.26
N ILE A 169 -20.26 12.82 6.23
CA ILE A 169 -20.55 13.68 5.08
C ILE A 169 -19.20 14.17 4.54
N ALA A 170 -18.87 13.76 3.33
CA ALA A 170 -17.62 14.09 2.64
C ALA A 170 -17.86 15.00 1.43
N ASP A 171 -17.02 16.02 1.29
CA ASP A 171 -17.06 16.98 0.19
C ASP A 171 -16.24 16.46 -0.99
N PHE A 172 -16.91 16.17 -2.11
CA PHE A 172 -16.28 15.80 -3.40
C PHE A 172 -16.29 16.96 -4.41
N GLY A 173 -16.46 18.19 -3.93
CA GLY A 173 -16.44 19.40 -4.74
C GLY A 173 -17.52 19.38 -5.81
N LYS A 174 -17.10 19.32 -7.08
CA LYS A 174 -18.01 19.34 -8.23
C LYS A 174 -18.95 18.14 -8.32
N ASP A 175 -18.60 17.02 -7.68
CA ASP A 175 -19.43 15.82 -7.70
C ASP A 175 -20.53 15.85 -6.62
N GLY A 176 -20.45 16.83 -5.69
CA GLY A 176 -21.41 17.03 -4.60
C GLY A 176 -20.95 16.45 -3.27
N GLU A 177 -21.91 16.23 -2.37
CA GLU A 177 -21.66 15.68 -1.03
C GLU A 177 -21.93 14.17 -1.02
N LEU A 178 -20.93 13.38 -0.63
CA LEU A 178 -21.09 11.96 -0.39
C LEU A 178 -21.49 11.72 1.07
N ARG A 179 -22.64 11.06 1.28
CA ARG A 179 -23.13 10.68 2.60
C ARG A 179 -22.96 9.18 2.78
N ILE A 180 -22.26 8.80 3.86
CA ILE A 180 -21.98 7.40 4.20
C ILE A 180 -22.58 7.14 5.58
N GLU A 181 -23.67 6.37 5.61
CA GLU A 181 -24.33 5.97 6.85
C GLU A 181 -23.74 4.66 7.36
N PHE A 182 -23.44 4.63 8.66
CA PHE A 182 -22.96 3.45 9.35
C PHE A 182 -24.02 2.91 10.30
N GLU A 183 -23.99 1.61 10.52
CA GLU A 183 -24.68 0.96 11.62
C GLU A 183 -23.69 0.23 12.51
N LYS A 184 -24.01 0.18 13.80
CA LYS A 184 -23.18 -0.50 14.79
C LYS A 184 -23.56 -1.97 14.85
N ILE A 185 -22.57 -2.85 14.72
CA ILE A 185 -22.69 -4.31 14.92
C ILE A 185 -21.70 -4.72 15.99
N LYS A 186 -22.22 -5.11 17.15
CA LYS A 186 -21.41 -5.39 18.34
C LYS A 186 -20.50 -4.18 18.62
N ASP A 187 -19.19 -4.36 18.52
CA ASP A 187 -18.18 -3.32 18.78
C ASP A 187 -17.65 -2.64 17.50
N ASN A 188 -18.17 -3.02 16.32
CA ASN A 188 -17.72 -2.50 15.02
C ASN A 188 -18.80 -1.68 14.30
N PHE A 189 -18.37 -0.90 13.31
CA PHE A 189 -19.26 -0.19 12.40
C PHE A 189 -19.19 -0.82 11.01
N ARG A 190 -20.36 -1.06 10.41
CA ARG A 190 -20.47 -1.39 8.98
C ARG A 190 -21.19 -0.27 8.24
N ILE A 191 -20.90 -0.15 6.95
CA ILE A 191 -21.63 0.74 6.05
C ILE A 191 -23.02 0.16 5.85
N LYS A 192 -24.03 0.99 6.12
CA LYS A 192 -25.45 0.69 5.90
C LYS A 192 -25.93 1.26 4.57
N ASN A 193 -25.51 2.48 4.23
CA ASN A 193 -25.91 3.15 2.99
C ASN A 193 -24.85 4.14 2.51
N ILE A 194 -24.77 4.35 1.20
CA ILE A 194 -23.96 5.38 0.57
C ILE A 194 -24.84 6.11 -0.45
N SER A 195 -24.90 7.44 -0.37
CA SER A 195 -25.65 8.26 -1.31
C SER A 195 -24.87 9.52 -1.69
N LEU A 196 -24.80 9.81 -2.99
CA LEU A 196 -24.23 11.03 -3.53
C LEU A 196 -25.35 12.05 -3.76
N ASN A 197 -25.27 13.20 -3.11
CA ASN A 197 -26.16 14.32 -3.34
C ASN A 197 -25.46 15.29 -4.31
N SER A 198 -25.92 15.29 -5.55
CA SER A 198 -25.47 16.19 -6.62
C SER A 198 -26.30 17.47 -6.68
#